data_AF-A0A3P1VDG6-F1
#
_entry.id   AF-A0A3P1VDG6-F1
#
_cell.length_a   1.000
_cell.length_b   1.000
_cell.length_c   1.000
_cell.angle_alpha   90.00
_cell.angle_beta   90.00
_cell.angle_gamma   90.00
#
_symmetry.space_group_name_H-M   'P 1'
#
loop_
_entity.id
_entity.type
_entity.pdbx_description
1 polymer ?
#
loop_
_entity_poly.entity_id
_entity_poly.type
_entity_poly.pdbx_seq_one_letter_code
_entity_poly.pdbx_strand_id
1 'polypeptide(L)'
;MIAMSNLEEFAKAVGRDVKRFETDYTSKAELEAKDYIEGKTEYQILKYQVESLVKQTQTLQEQLVLIKPAPKRAPMAHTLDRSSVPWTIWFDNGCGLQLPSYAETATIYGYGQSIDLQHKEWDAFPLVGNIISLSRGTLTLDNVKNTVNAIYWAEDTTVLNPIKNKDDYTWITARCGEKGSKHQWAWEREANIVRVMYQLGIWDAKTVESLGAVRR
;
A
#
# COMPACT_ATOMS: atom_id res chain seq x y z
N MET A 1 -54.90 -32.19 -73.43
CA MET A 1 -54.50 -31.47 -72.20
C MET A 1 -55.39 -32.01 -71.10
N ILE A 2 -54.87 -32.90 -70.25
CA ILE A 2 -55.64 -33.66 -69.26
C ILE A 2 -55.70 -32.83 -67.98
N ALA A 3 -56.91 -32.52 -67.50
CA ALA A 3 -57.13 -31.86 -66.23
C ALA A 3 -56.70 -32.81 -65.10
N MET A 4 -55.67 -32.44 -64.33
CA MET A 4 -55.39 -33.08 -63.04
C MET A 4 -56.64 -32.98 -62.17
N SER A 5 -57.04 -34.08 -61.53
CA SER A 5 -58.21 -34.05 -60.64
C SER A 5 -57.87 -33.25 -59.38
N ASN A 6 -58.80 -32.43 -58.90
CA ASN A 6 -58.63 -31.60 -57.69
C ASN A 6 -58.14 -32.40 -56.45
N LEU A 7 -58.34 -33.73 -56.43
CA LEU A 7 -57.88 -34.61 -55.38
C LEU A 7 -56.34 -34.82 -55.39
N GLU A 8 -55.72 -34.86 -56.57
CA GLU A 8 -54.27 -35.02 -56.70
C GLU A 8 -53.51 -33.75 -56.28
N GLU A 9 -54.09 -32.57 -56.54
CA GLU A 9 -53.54 -31.31 -56.05
C GLU A 9 -53.64 -31.20 -54.53
N PHE A 10 -54.76 -31.62 -53.94
CA PHE A 10 -54.94 -31.66 -52.49
C PHE A 10 -53.91 -32.61 -51.83
N ALA A 11 -53.74 -33.83 -52.36
CA ALA A 11 -52.77 -34.79 -51.84
C ALA A 11 -51.33 -34.25 -51.93
N LYS A 12 -50.98 -33.53 -53.00
CA LYS A 12 -49.67 -32.87 -53.15
C LYS A 12 -49.48 -31.67 -52.22
N ALA A 13 -50.56 -30.97 -51.85
CA ALA A 13 -50.50 -29.89 -50.88
C ALA A 13 -50.29 -30.44 -49.47
N VAL A 14 -51.11 -31.40 -49.05
CA VAL A 14 -50.99 -32.05 -47.74
C VAL A 14 -49.64 -32.75 -47.58
N GLY A 15 -49.16 -33.46 -48.62
CA GLY A 15 -47.85 -34.11 -48.57
C GLY A 15 -46.68 -33.12 -48.49
N ARG A 16 -46.83 -31.90 -49.04
CA ARG A 16 -45.85 -30.82 -48.86
C ARG A 16 -45.90 -30.25 -47.44
N ASP A 17 -47.08 -30.02 -46.91
CA ASP A 17 -47.25 -29.47 -45.57
C ASP A 17 -46.74 -30.45 -44.49
N VAL A 18 -47.02 -31.75 -44.63
CA VAL A 18 -46.51 -32.79 -43.70
C VAL A 18 -44.98 -32.87 -43.76
N LYS A 19 -44.38 -32.86 -44.95
CA LYS A 19 -42.91 -32.83 -45.07
C LYS A 19 -42.31 -31.56 -44.46
N ARG A 20 -43.02 -30.44 -44.59
CA ARG A 20 -42.60 -29.17 -43.99
C ARG A 20 -42.65 -29.23 -42.46
N PHE A 21 -43.67 -29.87 -41.88
CA PHE A 21 -43.74 -30.12 -40.43
C PHE A 21 -42.60 -30.99 -39.93
N GLU A 22 -42.16 -31.99 -40.70
CA GLU A 22 -40.99 -32.81 -40.34
C GLU A 22 -39.67 -32.04 -40.43
N THR A 23 -39.54 -31.06 -41.33
CA THR A 23 -38.32 -30.26 -41.47
C THR A 23 -38.27 -29.00 -40.58
N ASP A 24 -39.42 -28.45 -40.18
CA ASP A 24 -39.49 -27.20 -39.42
C ASP A 24 -39.44 -27.42 -37.89
N TYR A 25 -39.61 -28.65 -37.39
CA TYR A 25 -39.35 -28.96 -35.98
C TYR A 25 -37.86 -29.26 -35.77
N THR A 26 -37.23 -28.42 -34.95
CA THR A 26 -35.86 -28.63 -34.45
C THR A 26 -35.79 -30.00 -33.77
N SER A 27 -34.75 -30.77 -34.07
CA SER A 27 -34.59 -32.12 -33.53
C SER A 27 -34.55 -32.07 -31.99
N LYS A 28 -34.98 -33.16 -31.32
CA LYS A 28 -34.90 -33.25 -29.85
C LYS A 28 -33.50 -32.92 -29.31
N ALA A 29 -32.46 -33.29 -30.06
CA ALA A 29 -31.07 -32.96 -29.76
C ALA A 29 -30.76 -31.45 -29.86
N GLU A 30 -31.38 -30.72 -30.79
CA GLU A 30 -31.25 -29.26 -30.88
C GLU A 30 -32.06 -28.52 -29.80
N LEU A 31 -33.18 -29.10 -29.35
CA LEU A 31 -33.94 -28.61 -28.20
C LEU A 31 -33.22 -28.88 -26.87
N GLU A 32 -32.47 -29.98 -26.78
CA GLU A 32 -31.58 -30.31 -25.67
C GLU A 32 -30.29 -29.46 -25.68
N ALA A 33 -29.75 -29.14 -26.86
CA ALA A 33 -28.53 -28.31 -27.02
C ALA A 33 -28.79 -26.80 -26.87
N LYS A 34 -30.03 -26.34 -27.10
CA LYS A 34 -30.47 -24.98 -26.78
C LYS A 34 -31.22 -25.00 -25.46
N ASP A 35 -30.55 -25.07 -24.31
CA ASP A 35 -30.96 -24.71 -22.93
C ASP A 35 -32.47 -24.57 -22.56
N TYR A 36 -33.39 -25.32 -23.19
CA TYR A 36 -34.83 -25.23 -23.00
C TYR A 36 -35.29 -26.12 -21.84
N ILE A 37 -34.42 -27.00 -21.36
CA ILE A 37 -34.75 -28.03 -20.36
C ILE A 37 -34.64 -27.51 -18.91
N GLU A 38 -33.85 -26.46 -18.66
CA GLU A 38 -33.83 -25.79 -17.34
C GLU A 38 -34.62 -24.46 -17.31
N GLY A 39 -35.09 -23.95 -18.45
CA GLY A 39 -35.88 -22.71 -18.52
C GLY A 39 -35.14 -21.45 -18.06
N LYS A 40 -33.81 -21.50 -17.96
CA LYS A 40 -33.00 -20.35 -17.59
C LYS A 40 -32.50 -19.61 -18.82
N THR A 41 -33.09 -18.45 -19.09
CA THR A 41 -32.60 -17.55 -20.14
C THR A 41 -31.15 -17.12 -19.85
N GLU A 42 -30.39 -16.70 -20.87
CA GLU A 42 -29.03 -16.14 -20.69
C GLU A 42 -28.97 -15.08 -19.59
N TYR A 43 -30.04 -14.30 -19.44
CA TYR A 43 -30.22 -13.35 -18.35
C TYR A 43 -30.23 -13.99 -16.96
N GLN A 44 -30.87 -15.14 -16.79
CA GLN A 44 -30.90 -15.87 -15.51
C GLN A 44 -29.53 -16.48 -15.16
N ILE A 45 -28.78 -16.95 -16.17
CA ILE A 45 -27.40 -17.42 -16.00
C ILE A 45 -26.50 -16.25 -15.59
N LEU A 46 -26.59 -15.13 -16.30
CA LEU A 46 -25.82 -13.91 -15.98
C LEU A 46 -26.16 -13.40 -14.57
N LYS A 47 -27.45 -13.38 -14.21
CA LYS A 47 -27.90 -12.98 -12.87
C LYS A 47 -27.28 -13.87 -11.79
N TYR A 48 -27.28 -15.19 -11.97
CA TYR A 48 -26.67 -16.12 -11.02
C TYR A 48 -25.15 -15.91 -10.90
N GLN A 49 -24.46 -15.67 -12.02
CA GLN A 49 -23.03 -15.38 -12.02
C GLN A 49 -22.71 -14.08 -11.26
N VAL A 50 -23.50 -13.02 -11.47
CA VAL A 50 -23.35 -11.76 -10.73
C VAL A 50 -23.60 -11.97 -9.23
N GLU A 51 -24.65 -12.68 -8.85
CA GLU A 51 -24.94 -13.00 -7.45
C GLU A 51 -23.82 -13.81 -6.79
N SER A 52 -23.24 -14.77 -7.52
CA SER A 52 -22.08 -15.54 -7.08
C SER A 52 -20.84 -14.64 -6.88
N LEU A 53 -20.58 -13.74 -7.82
CA LEU A 53 -19.46 -12.81 -7.75
C LEU A 53 -19.58 -11.86 -6.55
N VAL A 54 -20.79 -11.35 -6.28
CA VAL A 54 -21.09 -10.52 -5.10
C VAL A 54 -20.83 -11.27 -3.80
N LYS A 55 -21.21 -12.56 -3.73
CA LYS A 55 -20.90 -13.38 -2.55
C LYS A 55 -19.39 -13.57 -2.37
N GLN A 56 -18.65 -13.82 -3.45
CA GLN A 56 -17.21 -13.97 -3.41
C GLN A 56 -16.51 -12.67 -2.96
N THR A 57 -16.91 -11.51 -3.49
CA THR A 57 -16.31 -10.22 -3.10
C THR A 57 -16.61 -9.88 -1.65
N GLN A 58 -17.82 -10.17 -1.16
CA GLN A 58 -18.17 -9.99 0.25
C GLN A 58 -17.33 -10.91 1.16
N THR A 59 -17.17 -12.18 0.77
CA THR A 59 -16.33 -13.14 1.52
C THR A 59 -14.87 -12.67 1.57
N LEU A 60 -14.34 -12.14 0.46
CA LEU A 60 -12.98 -11.59 0.40
C LEU A 60 -12.81 -10.36 1.31
N GLN A 61 -13.81 -9.46 1.36
CA GLN A 61 -13.78 -8.32 2.29
C GLN A 61 -13.78 -8.78 3.75
N GLU A 62 -14.61 -9.76 4.10
CA GLU A 62 -14.67 -10.34 5.45
C GLU A 62 -13.33 -11.00 5.82
N GLN A 63 -12.71 -11.73 4.90
CA GLN A 63 -11.38 -12.32 5.09
C GLN A 63 -10.28 -11.26 5.24
N LEU A 64 -10.32 -10.18 4.46
CA LEU A 64 -9.37 -9.07 4.58
C LEU A 64 -9.45 -8.37 5.93
N VAL A 65 -10.66 -8.24 6.51
CA VAL A 65 -10.85 -7.69 7.86
C VAL A 65 -10.22 -8.59 8.93
N LEU A 66 -10.20 -9.91 8.71
CA LEU A 66 -9.57 -10.87 9.62
C LEU A 66 -8.03 -10.88 9.51
N ILE A 67 -7.47 -10.49 8.37
CA ILE A 67 -6.04 -10.30 8.19
C ILE A 67 -5.64 -9.02 8.92
N LYS A 68 -5.31 -9.16 10.21
CA LYS A 68 -4.65 -8.07 10.94
C LYS A 68 -3.30 -7.82 10.27
N PRO A 69 -3.01 -6.59 9.80
CA PRO A 69 -1.67 -6.27 9.33
C PRO A 69 -0.69 -6.56 10.46
N ALA A 70 0.46 -7.14 10.12
CA ALA A 70 1.51 -7.38 11.10
C ALA A 70 1.81 -6.05 11.84
N PRO A 71 1.95 -6.07 13.18
CA PRO A 71 2.28 -4.85 13.92
C PRO A 71 3.51 -4.21 13.31
N LYS A 72 3.38 -2.99 12.78
CA LYS A 72 4.53 -2.26 12.25
C LYS A 72 5.45 -1.91 13.42
N ARG A 73 6.68 -2.40 13.38
CA ARG A 73 7.71 -2.18 14.40
C ARG A 73 8.70 -1.12 13.93
N ALA A 74 9.52 -0.63 14.85
CA ALA A 74 10.67 0.19 14.50
C ALA A 74 11.59 -0.55 13.49
N PRO A 75 12.28 0.18 12.59
CA PRO A 75 13.01 -0.43 11.47
C PRO A 75 14.32 -1.08 11.92
N MET A 76 14.73 -2.21 11.34
CA MET A 76 15.98 -2.91 11.68
C MET A 76 16.98 -2.95 10.52
N ALA A 77 16.53 -2.67 9.30
CA ALA A 77 17.36 -2.61 8.10
C ALA A 77 16.89 -1.52 7.15
N HIS A 78 17.73 -1.21 6.16
CA HIS A 78 17.41 -0.23 5.13
C HIS A 78 17.92 -0.66 3.75
N THR A 79 17.32 -0.08 2.71
CA THR A 79 17.84 -0.06 1.35
C THR A 79 17.77 1.37 0.80
N LEU A 80 18.64 1.69 -0.15
CA LEU A 80 18.63 2.99 -0.82
C LEU A 80 18.08 2.84 -2.23
N ASP A 81 16.95 3.49 -2.50
CA ASP A 81 16.35 3.61 -3.83
C ASP A 81 16.74 4.94 -4.47
N ARG A 82 17.36 4.84 -5.65
CA ARG A 82 17.91 5.96 -6.42
C ARG A 82 17.16 6.17 -7.73
N SER A 83 16.02 5.51 -7.92
CA SER A 83 15.19 5.64 -9.12
C SER A 83 14.32 6.90 -9.12
N SER A 84 14.11 7.52 -7.95
CA SER A 84 13.38 8.77 -7.75
C SER A 84 14.30 9.93 -7.35
N VAL A 85 13.83 11.17 -7.53
CA VAL A 85 14.46 12.38 -6.95
C VAL A 85 13.41 13.07 -6.06
N PRO A 86 13.66 13.26 -4.76
CA PRO A 86 14.86 12.83 -4.02
C PRO A 86 15.00 11.29 -3.95
N TRP A 87 16.22 10.82 -3.69
CA TRP A 87 16.46 9.42 -3.35
C TRP A 87 15.64 9.04 -2.09
N THR A 88 15.29 7.77 -1.98
CA THR A 88 14.45 7.27 -0.89
C THR A 88 15.19 6.20 -0.10
N ILE A 89 15.31 6.37 1.22
CA ILE A 89 15.73 5.30 2.12
C ILE A 89 14.49 4.50 2.48
N TRP A 90 14.41 3.26 2.03
CA TRP A 90 13.34 2.34 2.41
C TRP A 90 13.78 1.51 3.60
N PHE A 91 12.88 1.39 4.59
CA PHE A 91 13.09 0.54 5.75
C PHE A 91 12.31 -0.77 5.62
N ASP A 92 12.78 -1.80 6.32
CA ASP A 92 12.13 -3.12 6.40
C ASP A 92 10.74 -3.09 7.06
N ASN A 93 10.40 -2.02 7.78
CA ASN A 93 9.05 -1.78 8.31
C ASN A 93 8.08 -1.12 7.30
N GLY A 94 8.52 -0.92 6.05
CA GLY A 94 7.73 -0.33 4.97
C GLY A 94 7.64 1.20 4.99
N CYS A 95 8.29 1.87 5.95
CA CYS A 95 8.44 3.32 5.92
C CYS A 95 9.52 3.72 4.91
N GLY A 96 9.36 4.90 4.30
CA GLY A 96 10.39 5.54 3.50
C GLY A 96 10.86 6.83 4.16
N LEU A 97 12.09 7.27 3.91
CA LEU A 97 12.60 8.58 4.28
C LEU A 97 13.14 9.28 3.05
N GLN A 98 12.65 10.51 2.83
CA GLN A 98 13.09 11.40 1.77
C GLN A 98 13.67 12.69 2.36
N LEU A 99 14.72 13.18 1.73
CA LEU A 99 15.45 14.38 2.15
C LEU A 99 15.56 15.35 0.96
N PRO A 100 14.52 16.14 0.64
CA PRO A 100 14.49 16.98 -0.55
C PRO A 100 15.62 18.02 -0.60
N SER A 101 15.96 18.67 0.51
CA SER A 101 17.10 19.58 0.63
C SER A 101 18.46 18.93 0.31
N TYR A 102 18.53 17.61 0.31
CA TYR A 102 19.73 16.81 0.08
C TYR A 102 19.51 15.78 -1.03
N ALA A 103 18.63 16.08 -1.99
CA ALA A 103 17.95 15.12 -2.87
C ALA A 103 18.80 13.96 -3.39
N GLU A 104 20.07 14.20 -3.73
CA GLU A 104 21.00 13.21 -4.29
C GLU A 104 22.37 13.22 -3.59
N THR A 105 22.47 13.82 -2.40
CA THR A 105 23.74 13.96 -1.69
C THR A 105 24.21 12.62 -1.11
N ALA A 106 25.10 11.95 -1.84
CA ALA A 106 25.56 10.58 -1.55
C ALA A 106 25.99 10.35 -0.09
N THR A 107 26.75 11.28 0.51
CA THR A 107 27.26 11.15 1.89
C THR A 107 26.14 11.14 2.94
N ILE A 108 25.05 11.89 2.71
CA ILE A 108 23.91 11.96 3.64
C ILE A 108 23.10 10.67 3.61
N TYR A 109 22.94 10.09 2.41
CA TYR A 109 22.31 8.78 2.20
C TYR A 109 23.24 7.58 2.51
N GLY A 110 24.53 7.82 2.74
CA GLY A 110 25.53 6.76 2.97
C GLY A 110 25.90 5.94 1.73
N TYR A 111 25.59 6.45 0.54
CA TYR A 111 25.92 5.78 -0.72
C TYR A 111 27.44 5.70 -0.91
N GLY A 112 27.95 4.47 -1.07
CA GLY A 112 29.38 4.21 -1.19
C GLY A 112 30.16 4.27 0.12
N GLN A 113 29.48 4.31 1.28
CA GLN A 113 30.12 4.36 2.60
C GLN A 113 29.92 3.05 3.38
N SER A 114 30.87 2.73 4.25
CA SER A 114 30.71 1.72 5.29
C SER A 114 29.98 2.35 6.48
N ILE A 115 28.66 2.16 6.54
CA ILE A 115 27.82 2.76 7.58
C ILE A 115 27.88 1.89 8.84
N ASP A 116 28.27 2.47 9.97
CA ASP A 116 28.11 1.81 11.27
C ASP A 116 26.64 1.87 11.71
N LEU A 117 26.01 0.70 11.80
CA LEU A 117 24.61 0.54 12.22
C LEU A 117 24.50 0.11 13.70
N GLN A 118 25.59 0.22 14.46
CA GLN A 118 25.69 -0.17 15.87
C GLN A 118 26.45 0.87 16.71
N HIS A 119 26.62 2.10 16.21
CA HIS A 119 27.29 3.14 16.96
C HIS A 119 26.51 3.51 18.22
N LYS A 120 27.22 4.09 19.19
CA LYS A 120 26.65 4.56 20.46
C LYS A 120 26.50 6.07 20.52
N GLU A 121 27.10 6.79 19.59
CA GLU A 121 27.09 8.26 19.54
C GLU A 121 26.39 8.71 18.27
N TRP A 122 25.87 9.94 18.29
CA TRP A 122 25.21 10.52 17.15
C TRP A 122 26.21 10.96 16.09
N ASP A 123 26.06 10.48 14.86
CA ASP A 123 26.81 10.95 13.70
C ASP A 123 26.02 11.99 12.90
N ALA A 124 26.69 13.02 12.37
CA ALA A 124 26.01 14.01 11.54
C ALA A 124 25.48 13.40 10.23
N PHE A 125 26.21 12.43 9.66
CA PHE A 125 25.85 11.64 8.48
C PHE A 125 26.72 10.37 8.44
N PRO A 126 26.29 9.31 7.72
CA PRO A 126 25.00 9.12 7.09
C PRO A 126 23.84 9.04 8.08
N LEU A 127 22.69 9.64 7.74
CA LEU A 127 21.56 9.75 8.68
C LEU A 127 20.99 8.38 9.11
N VAL A 128 21.09 7.39 8.24
CA VAL A 128 20.53 6.05 8.46
C VAL A 128 21.23 5.28 9.59
N GLY A 129 22.51 5.57 9.86
CA GLY A 129 23.25 4.98 10.98
C GLY A 129 22.56 5.27 12.31
N ASN A 130 22.23 6.54 12.56
CA ASN A 130 21.53 6.96 13.78
C ASN A 130 20.16 6.29 13.91
N ILE A 131 19.40 6.22 12.81
CA ILE A 131 18.03 5.66 12.80
C ILE A 131 18.05 4.19 13.21
N ILE A 132 18.91 3.39 12.56
CA ILE A 132 19.00 1.95 12.85
C ILE A 132 19.59 1.70 14.24
N SER A 133 20.62 2.45 14.62
CA SER A 133 21.22 2.35 15.96
C SER A 133 20.24 2.70 17.08
N LEU A 134 19.40 3.73 16.88
CA LEU A 134 18.32 4.08 17.81
C LEU A 134 17.28 2.97 17.92
N SER A 135 16.82 2.46 16.78
CA SER A 135 15.82 1.38 16.72
C SER A 135 16.28 0.11 17.43
N ARG A 136 17.57 -0.23 17.30
CA ARG A 136 18.22 -1.38 17.96
C ARG A 136 18.56 -1.16 19.43
N GLY A 137 18.57 0.11 19.87
CA GLY A 137 18.94 0.50 21.23
C GLY A 137 20.43 0.59 21.50
N THR A 138 21.30 0.57 20.48
CA THR A 138 22.75 0.81 20.67
C THR A 138 23.05 2.29 20.90
N LEU A 139 22.35 3.16 20.17
CA LEU A 139 22.32 4.60 20.42
C LEU A 139 21.16 4.89 21.38
N THR A 140 21.45 5.36 22.60
CA THR A 140 20.44 5.63 23.62
C THR A 140 19.97 7.08 23.56
N LEU A 141 18.78 7.37 24.11
CA LEU A 141 18.29 8.74 24.19
C LEU A 141 19.26 9.65 24.95
N ASP A 142 19.86 9.18 26.05
CA ASP A 142 20.82 9.98 26.81
C ASP A 142 22.05 10.34 25.98
N ASN A 143 22.57 9.41 25.17
CA ASN A 143 23.65 9.71 24.24
C ASN A 143 23.22 10.71 23.16
N VAL A 144 21.99 10.59 22.64
CA VAL A 144 21.45 11.58 21.70
C VAL A 144 21.40 12.96 22.35
N LYS A 145 20.89 13.11 23.57
CA LYS A 145 20.82 14.43 24.25
C LYS A 145 22.19 15.13 24.33
N ASN A 146 23.27 14.35 24.47
CA ASN A 146 24.63 14.86 24.62
C ASN A 146 25.35 15.10 23.27
N THR A 147 25.06 14.30 22.25
CA THR A 147 25.85 14.27 20.99
C THR A 147 25.09 14.74 19.76
N VAL A 148 23.77 14.95 19.87
CA VAL A 148 22.90 15.23 18.72
C VAL A 148 23.40 16.40 17.88
N ASN A 149 23.44 16.19 16.58
CA ASN A 149 23.75 17.20 15.59
C ASN A 149 22.73 17.14 14.46
N ALA A 150 21.81 18.11 14.44
CA ALA A 150 20.70 18.14 13.49
C ALA A 150 20.99 18.98 12.23
N ILE A 151 22.26 19.27 11.92
CA ILE A 151 22.66 20.08 10.75
C ILE A 151 21.99 19.59 9.45
N TYR A 152 21.88 18.28 9.25
CA TYR A 152 21.30 17.66 8.05
C TYR A 152 19.83 17.22 8.19
N TRP A 153 19.12 17.70 9.23
CA TRP A 153 17.71 17.38 9.46
C TRP A 153 16.82 18.55 9.05
N ALA A 154 16.79 18.82 7.74
CA ALA A 154 16.03 19.92 7.15
C ALA A 154 14.51 19.77 7.38
N GLU A 155 13.79 20.88 7.33
CA GLU A 155 12.35 20.95 7.59
C GLU A 155 11.51 20.10 6.61
N ASP A 156 11.97 20.00 5.36
CA ASP A 156 11.35 19.23 4.28
C ASP A 156 11.58 17.70 4.39
N THR A 157 12.33 17.24 5.40
CA THR A 157 12.52 15.81 5.67
C THR A 157 11.18 15.10 5.84
N THR A 158 10.89 14.11 5.01
CA THR A 158 9.57 13.50 4.92
C THR A 158 9.63 12.00 5.14
N VAL A 159 8.75 11.49 6.01
CA VAL A 159 8.55 10.05 6.22
C VAL A 159 7.36 9.59 5.40
N LEU A 160 7.58 8.62 4.52
CA LEU A 160 6.56 7.94 3.73
C LEU A 160 5.99 6.76 4.52
N ASN A 161 4.68 6.51 4.39
CA ASN A 161 3.98 5.40 5.04
C ASN A 161 4.24 5.27 6.55
N PRO A 162 4.17 6.37 7.33
CA PRO A 162 4.63 6.37 8.71
C PRO A 162 3.81 5.41 9.59
N ILE A 163 4.43 4.88 10.64
CA ILE A 163 3.77 4.07 11.67
C ILE A 163 2.88 4.95 12.55
N LYS A 164 3.36 6.16 12.88
CA LYS A 164 2.64 7.13 13.72
C LYS A 164 2.44 8.43 12.97
N ASN A 165 1.31 9.10 13.22
CA ASN A 165 0.94 10.28 12.48
C ASN A 165 1.70 11.51 13.00
N LYS A 166 2.38 12.26 12.12
CA LYS A 166 3.07 13.50 12.51
C LYS A 166 2.11 14.55 13.08
N ASP A 167 0.84 14.50 12.70
CA ASP A 167 -0.17 15.50 13.07
C ASP A 167 -0.72 15.27 14.48
N ASP A 168 -0.31 14.18 15.16
CA ASP A 168 -0.64 13.93 16.57
C ASP A 168 -0.06 15.01 17.51
N TYR A 169 1.02 15.69 17.09
CA TYR A 169 1.74 16.68 17.90
C TYR A 169 2.15 17.92 17.11
N THR A 170 2.42 18.98 17.87
CA THR A 170 3.22 20.13 17.46
C THR A 170 4.66 19.95 17.93
N TRP A 171 5.61 20.13 17.00
CA TRP A 171 7.02 19.79 17.20
C TRP A 171 7.92 21.01 17.48
N ILE A 172 7.36 22.23 17.46
CA ILE A 172 8.12 23.49 17.48
C ILE A 172 9.08 23.57 18.67
N THR A 173 8.68 23.03 19.82
CA THR A 173 9.44 23.02 21.08
C THR A 173 10.19 21.71 21.33
N ALA A 174 10.08 20.71 20.47
CA ALA A 174 10.68 19.40 20.67
C ALA A 174 12.20 19.45 20.48
N ARG A 175 12.97 19.10 21.52
CA ARG A 175 14.44 19.19 21.54
C ARG A 175 15.06 17.98 22.19
N CYS A 176 16.20 17.56 21.66
CA CYS A 176 17.02 16.51 22.25
C CYS A 176 18.08 17.12 23.16
N GLY A 177 18.82 18.11 22.68
CA GLY A 177 19.92 18.74 23.40
C GLY A 177 19.54 20.04 24.11
N GLU A 178 20.38 20.44 25.06
CA GLU A 178 20.23 21.70 25.79
C GLU A 178 20.36 22.93 24.87
N LYS A 179 19.59 23.98 25.18
CA LYS A 179 19.65 25.24 24.43
C LYS A 179 21.04 25.88 24.60
N GLY A 180 21.63 26.34 23.48
CA GLY A 180 22.96 26.96 23.48
C GLY A 180 24.12 26.00 23.28
N SER A 181 23.88 24.68 23.27
CA SER A 181 24.90 23.66 22.96
C SER A 181 25.39 23.70 21.50
N LYS A 182 24.65 24.35 20.60
CA LYS A 182 24.96 24.48 19.16
C LYS A 182 24.29 25.73 18.58
N HIS A 183 24.59 26.03 17.31
CA HIS A 183 23.93 27.11 16.58
C HIS A 183 22.41 26.98 16.60
N GLN A 184 21.71 28.10 16.79
CA GLN A 184 20.25 28.17 16.99
C GLN A 184 19.47 27.41 15.89
N TRP A 185 19.83 27.60 14.62
CA TRP A 185 19.16 26.95 13.50
C TRP A 185 19.32 25.42 13.51
N ALA A 186 20.47 24.90 13.95
CA ALA A 186 20.71 23.46 14.07
C ALA A 186 19.98 22.91 15.29
N TRP A 187 19.91 23.67 16.38
CA TRP A 187 19.12 23.31 17.56
C TRP A 187 17.62 23.24 17.25
N GLU A 188 17.09 24.16 16.46
CA GLU A 188 15.69 24.15 16.01
C GLU A 188 15.33 22.94 15.13
N ARG A 189 16.29 22.48 14.30
CA ARG A 189 16.12 21.28 13.47
C ARG A 189 16.01 19.98 14.25
N GLU A 190 16.34 19.96 15.54
CA GLU A 190 16.13 18.77 16.37
C GLU A 190 14.66 18.36 16.45
N ALA A 191 13.73 19.30 16.27
CA ALA A 191 12.30 18.99 16.14
C ALA A 191 12.02 17.96 15.02
N ASN A 192 12.78 18.02 13.93
CA ASN A 192 12.64 17.08 12.80
C ASN A 192 13.13 15.68 13.17
N ILE A 193 14.20 15.58 13.98
CA ILE A 193 14.66 14.29 14.52
C ILE A 193 13.54 13.67 15.36
N VAL A 194 13.02 14.41 16.34
CA VAL A 194 11.97 13.91 17.24
C VAL A 194 10.75 13.45 16.45
N ARG A 195 10.30 14.26 15.49
CA ARG A 195 9.20 13.92 14.59
C ARG A 195 9.49 12.64 13.81
N VAL A 196 10.64 12.54 13.14
CA VAL A 196 10.97 11.38 12.29
C VAL A 196 11.06 10.10 13.12
N MET A 197 11.73 10.12 14.29
CA MET A 197 11.84 8.95 15.15
C MET A 197 10.48 8.49 15.68
N TYR A 198 9.56 9.41 15.97
CA TYR A 198 8.17 9.08 16.29
C TYR A 198 7.43 8.43 15.11
N GLN A 199 7.50 9.05 13.93
CA GLN A 199 6.84 8.55 12.72
C GLN A 199 7.34 7.15 12.33
N LEU A 200 8.62 6.86 12.51
CA LEU A 200 9.23 5.54 12.28
C LEU A 200 8.92 4.51 13.38
N GLY A 201 8.21 4.92 14.44
CA GLY A 201 7.82 4.05 15.54
C GLY A 201 8.95 3.74 16.54
N ILE A 202 10.08 4.43 16.45
CA ILE A 202 11.24 4.27 17.34
C ILE A 202 10.94 4.87 18.71
N TRP A 203 10.44 6.11 18.73
CA TRP A 203 10.05 6.79 19.97
C TRP A 203 8.54 6.76 20.19
N ASP A 204 8.13 6.57 21.43
CA ASP A 204 6.73 6.58 21.86
C ASP A 204 6.25 7.98 22.27
N ALA A 205 4.95 8.09 22.54
CA ALA A 205 4.30 9.33 22.97
C ALA A 205 5.00 9.90 24.21
N LYS A 206 5.22 9.06 25.23
CA LYS A 206 5.89 9.46 26.47
C LYS A 206 7.29 10.04 26.21
N THR A 207 8.06 9.40 25.33
CA THR A 207 9.39 9.87 24.96
C THR A 207 9.32 11.23 24.29
N VAL A 208 8.49 11.40 23.24
CA VAL A 208 8.46 12.68 22.52
C VAL A 208 7.85 13.81 23.33
N GLU A 209 6.87 13.54 24.19
CA GLU A 209 6.34 14.50 25.16
C GLU A 209 7.42 14.94 26.14
N SER A 210 8.26 14.02 26.63
CA SER A 210 9.40 14.37 27.51
C SER A 210 10.47 15.22 26.82
N LEU A 211 10.51 15.20 25.49
CA LEU A 211 11.38 16.04 24.67
C LEU A 211 10.72 17.36 24.27
N GLY A 212 9.49 17.62 24.70
CA GLY A 212 8.78 18.88 24.45
C GLY A 212 7.86 18.88 23.23
N ALA A 213 7.50 17.72 22.66
CA ALA A 213 6.39 17.64 21.72
C ALA A 213 5.06 17.90 22.44
N VAL A 214 4.18 18.71 21.85
CA VAL A 214 2.90 19.11 22.47
C VAL A 214 1.76 18.48 21.69
N ARG A 215 0.92 17.70 22.37
CA ARG A 215 -0.22 17.01 21.74
C ARG A 215 -1.21 18.01 21.15
N ARG A 216 -1.76 17.71 19.97
CA ARG A 216 -2.82 18.52 19.35
C ARG A 216 -4.21 18.08 19.79
#